data_AF-A0A527YH31-F1
#
_entry.id   AF-A0A527YH31-F1
#
_cell.length_a   1.000
_cell.length_b   1.000
_cell.length_c   1.000
_cell.angle_alpha   90.00
_cell.angle_beta   90.00
_cell.angle_gamma   90.00
#
_symmetry.space_group_name_H-M   'P 1'
#
loop_
_entity.id
_entity.type
_entity.pdbx_description
1 polymer ?
#
loop_
_entity_poly.entity_id
_entity_poly.type
_entity_poly.pdbx_seq_one_letter_code
_entity_poly.pdbx_strand_id
1 'polypeptide(L)'
;HQATPAERIDGSGLRLTMVGHSSLLIQTAGLNILTDPVWSRRVSPLSFAGPKRVNPPGIAFSNLPPIDLVLVSHNHYDHLD
;
A
#
# COMPACT_ATOMS: atom_id res chain seq x y z
N HIS A 1 5.68 -14.60 2.04
CA HIS A 1 5.36 -14.60 0.59
C HIS A 1 4.59 -13.33 0.28
N GLN A 2 4.86 -12.68 -0.85
CA GLN A 2 4.09 -11.52 -1.30
C GLN A 2 2.79 -12.00 -1.95
N ALA A 3 1.70 -11.29 -1.74
CA ALA A 3 0.41 -11.56 -2.34
C ALA A 3 0.37 -11.04 -3.79
N THR A 4 -0.44 -11.71 -4.60
CA THR A 4 -0.91 -11.23 -5.89
C THR A 4 -2.42 -11.06 -5.77
N PRO A 5 -2.91 -9.83 -5.47
CA PRO A 5 -4.33 -9.57 -5.33
C PRO A 5 -5.09 -9.85 -6.62
N ALA A 6 -6.39 -10.10 -6.50
CA ALA A 6 -7.27 -10.10 -7.66
C ALA A 6 -7.30 -8.69 -8.27
N GLU A 7 -7.58 -8.58 -9.57
CA GLU A 7 -7.64 -7.29 -10.23
C GLU A 7 -8.73 -6.38 -9.63
N ARG A 8 -9.93 -6.93 -9.40
CA ARG A 8 -11.05 -6.26 -8.73
C ARG A 8 -11.87 -7.26 -7.91
N ILE A 9 -12.66 -6.74 -6.98
CA ILE A 9 -13.68 -7.48 -6.21
C ILE A 9 -15.00 -6.72 -6.33
N ASP A 10 -16.00 -7.34 -6.93
CA ASP A 10 -17.31 -6.72 -7.20
C ASP A 10 -18.35 -7.02 -6.11
N GLY A 11 -19.49 -6.33 -6.19
CA GLY A 11 -20.62 -6.53 -5.29
C GLY A 11 -20.32 -6.08 -3.85
N SER A 12 -20.87 -6.79 -2.86
CA SER A 12 -20.70 -6.50 -1.44
C SER A 12 -19.46 -7.14 -0.81
N GLY A 13 -18.59 -7.77 -1.61
CA GLY A 13 -17.37 -8.40 -1.13
C GLY A 13 -16.37 -7.38 -0.62
N LEU A 14 -15.67 -7.71 0.47
CA LEU A 14 -14.58 -6.90 1.02
C LEU A 14 -13.31 -7.75 1.12
N ARG A 15 -12.21 -7.25 0.57
CA ARG A 15 -10.87 -7.83 0.76
C ARG A 15 -9.92 -6.78 1.27
N LEU A 16 -9.18 -7.14 2.32
CA LEU A 16 -8.13 -6.32 2.90
C LEU A 16 -6.80 -7.05 2.73
N THR A 17 -5.79 -6.34 2.21
CA THR A 17 -4.42 -6.86 2.13
C THR A 17 -3.45 -5.90 2.79
N MET A 18 -2.75 -6.37 3.81
CA MET A 18 -1.69 -5.61 4.47
C MET A 18 -0.43 -5.58 3.61
N VAL A 19 -0.04 -4.40 3.15
CA VAL A 19 1.23 -4.19 2.43
C VAL A 19 2.37 -3.95 3.43
N GLY A 20 2.09 -3.27 4.53
CA GLY A 20 3.05 -3.02 5.60
C GLY A 20 3.02 -1.56 6.07
N HIS A 21 3.54 -1.31 7.28
CA HIS A 21 3.33 -0.05 7.98
C HIS A 21 1.83 0.27 8.11
N SER A 22 1.35 1.39 7.59
CA SER A 22 -0.08 1.78 7.51
C SER A 22 -0.68 1.55 6.12
N SER A 23 0.08 0.95 5.19
CA SER A 23 -0.37 0.72 3.82
C SER A 23 -1.26 -0.53 3.71
N LEU A 24 -2.52 -0.31 3.34
CA LEU A 24 -3.53 -1.33 3.07
C LEU A 24 -4.05 -1.19 1.63
N LEU A 25 -4.17 -2.32 0.94
CA LEU A 25 -5.05 -2.41 -0.24
C LEU A 25 -6.43 -2.89 0.22
N ILE A 26 -7.44 -2.09 -0.05
CA ILE A 26 -8.85 -2.36 0.23
C ILE A 26 -9.56 -2.55 -1.11
N GLN A 27 -10.18 -3.71 -1.30
CA GLN A 27 -10.97 -4.02 -2.49
C GLN A 27 -12.42 -4.24 -2.11
N THR A 28 -13.34 -3.43 -2.64
CA THR A 28 -14.79 -3.53 -2.37
C THR A 28 -15.59 -2.77 -3.40
N ALA A 29 -16.81 -3.23 -3.70
CA ALA A 29 -17.73 -2.57 -4.64
C ALA A 29 -17.09 -2.21 -5.99
N GLY A 30 -16.20 -3.07 -6.49
CA GLY A 30 -15.45 -2.87 -7.73
C GLY A 30 -14.30 -1.87 -7.60
N LEU A 31 -14.06 -1.25 -6.43
CA LEU A 31 -13.01 -0.26 -6.21
C LEU A 31 -11.77 -0.88 -5.57
N ASN A 32 -10.60 -0.39 -5.99
CA ASN A 32 -9.32 -0.61 -5.33
C ASN A 32 -8.85 0.69 -4.66
N ILE A 33 -8.80 0.69 -3.34
CA ILE A 33 -8.42 1.84 -2.51
C ILE A 33 -7.10 1.52 -1.82
N LEU A 34 -6.12 2.41 -1.93
CA LEU A 34 -4.81 2.27 -1.29
C LEU A 34 -4.64 3.32 -0.19
N THR A 35 -4.25 2.90 1.01
CA THR A 35 -3.96 3.83 2.12
C THR A 35 -2.47 4.07 2.26
N ASP A 36 -2.07 5.31 2.58
CA ASP A 36 -0.71 5.73 2.98
C ASP A 36 0.42 4.92 2.29
N PRO A 37 0.57 5.02 0.95
CA PRO A 37 1.40 4.10 0.19
C PRO A 37 2.89 4.27 0.52
N VAL A 38 3.53 3.21 1.00
CA VAL A 38 4.96 3.18 1.31
C VAL A 38 5.61 1.92 0.74
N TRP A 39 6.41 2.04 -0.30
CA TRP A 39 7.17 0.91 -0.89
C TRP A 39 8.69 1.03 -0.75
N SER A 40 9.16 2.20 -0.31
CA SER A 40 10.56 2.52 -0.08
C SER A 40 11.22 1.59 0.93
N ARG A 41 12.54 1.51 0.80
CA ARG A 41 13.38 0.82 1.78
C ARG A 41 13.51 1.62 3.08
N ARG A 42 13.24 2.93 3.06
CA ARG A 42 13.34 3.82 4.23
C ARG A 42 12.22 4.83 4.22
N VAL A 43 11.61 5.01 5.38
CA VAL A 43 10.58 6.02 5.65
C VAL A 43 11.31 7.23 6.25
N SER A 44 11.90 8.06 5.39
CA SER A 44 12.80 9.16 5.79
C SER A 44 12.97 10.17 4.66
N PRO A 45 13.07 11.48 4.97
CA PRO A 45 13.41 12.50 3.97
C PRO A 45 14.85 12.37 3.45
N LEU A 46 15.71 11.64 4.16
CA LEU A 46 17.09 11.36 3.76
C LEU A 46 17.17 9.93 3.21
N SER A 47 17.64 9.76 1.98
CA SER A 47 17.77 8.45 1.34
C SER A 47 18.72 7.48 2.04
N PHE A 48 19.68 7.99 2.83
CA PHE A 48 20.72 7.20 3.51
C PHE A 48 20.52 7.04 5.03
N ALA A 49 19.65 7.84 5.65
CA ALA A 49 19.43 7.86 7.09
C ALA A 49 17.94 7.67 7.44
N GLY A 50 17.63 7.36 8.69
CA GLY A 50 16.25 7.13 9.13
C GLY A 50 15.81 5.66 9.06
N PRO A 51 14.58 5.34 9.51
CA PRO A 51 14.13 3.97 9.74
C PRO A 51 14.10 3.16 8.44
N LYS A 52 14.75 1.99 8.46
CA LYS A 52 14.76 1.04 7.33
C LYS A 52 13.61 0.05 7.48
N ARG A 53 12.94 -0.23 6.38
CA ARG A 53 11.95 -1.29 6.26
C ARG A 53 12.58 -2.65 6.66
N VAL A 54 11.94 -3.33 7.59
CA VAL A 54 12.42 -4.62 8.13
C VAL A 54 11.88 -5.80 7.32
N ASN A 55 10.65 -5.69 6.81
CA ASN A 55 9.96 -6.74 6.05
C ASN A 55 9.65 -6.29 4.61
N PRO A 56 9.78 -7.17 3.60
CA PRO A 56 9.34 -6.86 2.24
C PRO A 56 7.85 -6.50 2.25
N PRO A 57 7.38 -5.66 1.29
CA PRO A 57 5.98 -5.29 1.24
C PRO A 57 5.13 -6.54 0.97
N GLY A 58 3.97 -6.62 1.61
CA GLY A 58 3.01 -7.70 1.47
C GLY A 58 2.48 -7.85 0.05
N ILE A 59 2.53 -6.79 -0.77
CA ILE A 59 2.28 -6.81 -2.22
C ILE A 59 3.52 -6.20 -2.91
N ALA A 60 4.08 -6.90 -3.90
CA ALA A 60 5.10 -6.30 -4.76
C ALA A 60 4.49 -5.13 -5.53
N PHE A 61 5.21 -4.02 -5.72
CA PHE A 61 4.67 -2.85 -6.41
C PHE A 61 4.13 -3.19 -7.82
N SER A 62 4.83 -4.07 -8.55
CA SER A 62 4.41 -4.59 -9.86
C SER A 62 3.13 -5.42 -9.84
N ASN A 63 2.69 -5.88 -8.68
CA ASN A 63 1.50 -6.70 -8.50
C ASN A 63 0.32 -5.87 -7.96
N LEU A 64 0.46 -4.55 -7.86
CA LEU A 64 -0.67 -3.70 -7.53
C LEU A 64 -1.70 -3.75 -8.67
N PRO A 65 -2.98 -3.98 -8.35
CA PRO A 65 -4.03 -3.79 -9.34
C PRO A 65 -4.20 -2.30 -9.66
N PRO A 66 -4.97 -1.92 -10.69
CA PRO A 66 -5.31 -0.52 -10.95
C PRO A 66 -5.92 0.12 -9.69
N ILE A 67 -5.33 1.21 -9.21
CA ILE A 67 -5.80 1.91 -8.00
C ILE A 67 -6.75 3.03 -8.41
N ASP A 68 -7.96 3.01 -7.86
CA ASP A 68 -8.99 4.00 -8.16
C ASP A 68 -8.89 5.21 -7.20
N LEU A 69 -8.53 4.96 -5.93
CA LEU A 69 -8.39 6.00 -4.90
C LEU A 69 -7.14 5.77 -4.04
N VAL A 70 -6.47 6.86 -3.68
CA VAL A 70 -5.44 6.87 -2.64
C VAL A 70 -5.91 7.71 -1.47
N LEU A 71 -5.92 7.13 -0.28
CA LEU A 71 -6.26 7.83 0.96
C LEU A 71 -4.98 8.09 1.74
N VAL A 72 -4.66 9.38 1.91
CA VAL A 72 -3.53 9.82 2.72
C VAL A 72 -4.07 10.35 4.04
N SER A 73 -3.73 9.69 5.14
CA SER A 73 -4.24 10.00 6.47
C SER A 73 -3.71 11.34 7.00
N HIS A 74 -2.44 11.65 6.72
CA HIS A 74 -1.80 12.91 7.08
C HIS A 74 -0.58 13.15 6.19
N ASN A 75 -0.28 14.42 5.92
CA ASN A 75 0.80 14.82 5.02
C ASN A 75 2.13 15.03 5.79
N HIS A 76 2.54 14.04 6.59
CA HIS A 76 3.89 14.07 7.13
C HIS A 76 4.89 13.68 6.03
N TYR A 77 5.99 14.43 5.97
CA TYR A 77 7.04 14.38 4.94
C TYR A 77 7.89 13.09 4.95
N ASP A 78 7.36 12.01 5.51
CA ASP A 78 7.90 10.66 5.49
C ASP A 78 6.93 9.62 4.89
N HIS A 79 5.72 10.03 4.47
CA HIS A 79 4.65 9.13 4.00
C HIS A 79 4.26 9.21 2.51
N LEU A 80 5.04 9.90 1.68
CA LEU A 80 4.89 9.84 0.22
C LEU A 80 6.22 9.39 -0.40
N ASP A 81 6.23 8.16 -0.91
CA ASP A 81 7.05 7.83 -2.09
C ASP A 81 6.48 8.53 -3.34
#